data_AF-A0A0F6AMZ4-F1
#
_entry.id   AF-A0A0F6AMZ4-F1
#
_cell.length_a   1.000
_cell.length_b   1.000
_cell.length_c   1.000
_cell.angle_alpha   90.00
_cell.angle_beta   90.00
_cell.angle_gamma   90.00
#
_symmetry.space_group_name_H-M   'P 1'
#
loop_
_entity.id
_entity.type
_entity.pdbx_description
1 polymer ?
#
loop_
_entity_poly.entity_id
_entity_poly.type
_entity_poly.pdbx_seq_one_letter_code
_entity_poly.pdbx_strand_id
1 'polypeptide(L)'
;MKGSALVITLMTMILMTSILLVTLSVYEKVERDYITELKKIMVFNVTRSTLETVYEYLKANPDKLQSYLGEFQAELKEFPGTVKLVLSKEGDEYKLTCTSVLDGFTDTQAIVFRKRSALFSYAVVALGNLNLSNNAKIHGNVLYRGENKLSVPNNFVLEGNLIVEKAELELSNNATITGNVEVQNSNLTMSNNSCIGSPDKPSIVKVKGNVALNNNPILYGDVYAGGNVENSGTISGQIFANQDDITFSNPPDFPPPEIPDDLPPPSGELVLEDREQTLTSGTHGYSAVKVQKGGKLTVNTSNGDVILRVGELYVDNNGIIEVRGKGNFVIYVDQKVTFSNNAELKTPDGGKVFIVSDKDNVEISFSNNSVMENLYIYAPRAKVTFSNNARFTGSVVARDVSLSNNVEFVEPQSVPIEVSEGSSTDFEIIKWGKD
;
A
#
# COMPACT_ATOMS: atom_id res chain seq x y z
N MET A 1 -60.46 -64.53 38.00
CA MET A 1 -59.94 -63.22 37.49
C MET A 1 -58.67 -62.73 38.19
N LYS A 2 -57.93 -63.52 39.00
CA LYS A 2 -56.71 -63.06 39.72
C LYS A 2 -55.38 -63.24 38.95
N GLY A 3 -55.35 -64.00 37.85
CA GLY A 3 -54.12 -64.26 37.07
C GLY A 3 -53.77 -63.19 36.03
N SER A 4 -54.75 -62.41 35.54
CA SER A 4 -54.51 -61.38 34.52
C SER A 4 -53.81 -60.13 35.08
N ALA A 5 -54.07 -59.79 36.35
CA ALA A 5 -53.44 -58.64 37.00
C ALA A 5 -51.91 -58.80 37.11
N LEU A 6 -51.43 -60.01 37.41
CA LEU A 6 -49.99 -60.28 37.53
C LEU A 6 -49.26 -60.10 36.19
N VAL A 7 -49.86 -60.58 35.10
CA VAL A 7 -49.28 -60.49 33.74
C VAL A 7 -49.23 -59.04 33.27
N ILE A 8 -50.28 -58.26 33.53
CA ILE A 8 -50.33 -56.83 33.18
C ILE A 8 -49.27 -56.05 33.98
N THR A 9 -49.14 -56.30 35.28
CA THR A 9 -48.12 -55.65 36.12
C THR A 9 -46.70 -56.00 35.69
N LEU A 10 -46.46 -57.25 35.26
CA LEU A 10 -45.15 -57.65 34.76
C LEU A 10 -44.82 -56.99 33.42
N MET A 11 -45.80 -56.90 32.51
CA MET A 11 -45.62 -56.20 31.23
C MET A 11 -45.36 -54.71 31.44
N THR A 12 -46.05 -54.04 32.36
CA THR A 12 -45.80 -52.62 32.65
C THR A 12 -44.44 -52.41 33.30
N MET A 13 -43.99 -53.30 34.20
CA MET A 13 -42.63 -53.22 34.75
C MET A 13 -41.56 -53.39 33.67
N ILE A 14 -41.72 -54.37 32.77
CA ILE A 14 -40.77 -54.60 31.66
C ILE A 14 -40.73 -53.37 30.74
N LEU A 15 -41.89 -52.80 30.41
CA LEU A 15 -41.98 -51.60 29.57
C LEU A 15 -41.34 -50.38 30.24
N MET A 16 -41.57 -50.16 31.54
CA MET A 16 -40.96 -49.05 32.27
C MET A 16 -39.44 -49.22 32.36
N THR A 17 -38.97 -50.45 32.55
CA THR A 17 -37.53 -50.75 32.61
C THR A 17 -36.87 -50.54 31.24
N SER A 18 -37.52 -50.93 30.14
CA SER A 18 -36.97 -50.73 28.81
C SER A 18 -36.93 -49.25 28.43
N ILE A 19 -37.96 -48.47 28.78
CA ILE A 19 -37.96 -47.01 28.59
C ILE A 19 -36.82 -46.35 29.37
N LEU A 20 -36.60 -46.76 30.63
CA LEU A 20 -35.51 -46.23 31.46
C LEU A 20 -34.13 -46.52 30.84
N LEU A 21 -33.90 -47.75 30.37
CA LEU A 21 -32.63 -48.13 29.73
C LEU A 21 -32.37 -47.36 28.43
N VAL A 22 -33.41 -47.18 27.60
CA VAL A 22 -33.29 -46.36 26.38
C VAL A 22 -33.00 -44.90 26.73
N THR A 23 -33.68 -44.36 27.74
CA THR A 23 -33.46 -42.97 28.18
C THR A 23 -32.03 -42.77 28.68
N LEU A 24 -31.49 -43.70 29.47
CA LEU A 24 -30.11 -43.65 29.97
C LEU A 24 -29.10 -43.72 28.82
N SER A 25 -29.32 -44.62 27.85
CA SER A 25 -28.47 -44.76 26.66
C SER A 25 -28.46 -43.50 25.78
N VAL A 26 -29.63 -42.88 25.57
CA VAL A 26 -29.74 -41.60 24.85
C VAL A 26 -29.04 -40.49 25.61
N TYR A 27 -29.23 -40.41 26.93
CA TYR A 27 -28.58 -39.40 27.76
C TYR A 27 -27.05 -39.48 27.68
N GLU A 28 -26.48 -40.67 27.87
CA GLU A 28 -25.03 -40.88 27.75
C GLU A 28 -24.50 -40.55 26.36
N LYS A 29 -25.28 -40.85 25.31
CA LYS A 29 -24.90 -40.50 23.94
C LYS A 29 -24.88 -38.99 23.74
N VAL A 30 -25.94 -38.29 24.17
CA VAL A 30 -26.04 -36.83 24.08
C VAL A 30 -24.91 -36.16 24.87
N GLU A 31 -24.58 -36.65 26.06
CA GLU A 31 -23.49 -36.13 26.88
C GLU A 31 -22.12 -36.30 26.18
N ARG A 32 -21.84 -37.49 25.62
CA ARG A 32 -20.60 -37.72 24.85
C ARG A 32 -20.52 -36.85 23.60
N ASP A 33 -21.61 -36.72 22.86
CA ASP A 33 -21.68 -35.89 21.66
C ASP A 33 -21.47 -34.41 22.02
N TYR A 34 -22.08 -33.94 23.12
CA TYR A 34 -21.91 -32.58 23.64
C TYR A 34 -20.46 -32.30 24.07
N ILE A 35 -19.83 -33.19 24.85
CA ILE A 35 -18.43 -33.05 25.26
C ILE A 35 -17.49 -33.02 24.04
N THR A 36 -17.77 -33.87 23.05
CA THR A 36 -17.00 -33.94 21.80
C THR A 36 -17.07 -32.63 21.02
N GLU A 37 -18.27 -32.07 20.84
CA GLU A 37 -18.44 -30.79 20.15
C GLU A 37 -17.81 -29.63 20.92
N LEU A 38 -17.93 -29.62 22.26
CA LEU A 38 -17.29 -28.62 23.10
C LEU A 38 -15.76 -28.63 22.96
N LYS A 39 -15.14 -29.82 22.90
CA LYS A 39 -13.69 -29.96 22.66
C LYS A 39 -13.30 -29.45 21.27
N LYS A 40 -14.06 -29.76 20.22
CA LYS A 40 -13.80 -29.24 18.86
C LYS A 40 -13.85 -27.72 18.82
N ILE A 41 -14.88 -27.11 19.43
CA ILE A 41 -15.04 -25.66 19.50
C ILE A 41 -13.88 -25.03 20.29
N MET A 42 -13.47 -25.65 21.40
CA MET A 42 -12.34 -25.17 22.20
C MET A 42 -11.03 -25.19 21.40
N VAL A 43 -10.71 -26.30 20.73
CA VAL A 43 -9.49 -26.42 19.90
C VAL A 43 -9.51 -25.41 18.74
N PHE A 44 -10.66 -25.24 18.07
CA PHE A 44 -10.82 -24.25 17.01
C PHE A 44 -10.60 -22.81 17.50
N ASN A 45 -11.23 -22.43 18.61
CA ASN A 45 -11.13 -21.07 19.17
C ASN A 45 -9.71 -20.77 19.66
N VAL A 46 -9.07 -21.72 20.33
CA VAL A 46 -7.69 -21.58 20.79
C VAL A 46 -6.73 -21.45 19.60
N THR A 47 -6.89 -22.28 18.56
CA THR A 47 -6.09 -22.20 17.34
C THR A 47 -6.22 -20.83 16.70
N ARG A 48 -7.45 -20.35 16.51
CA ARG A 48 -7.72 -19.06 15.87
C ARG A 48 -7.20 -17.88 16.69
N SER A 49 -7.53 -17.83 17.98
CA SER A 49 -7.15 -16.71 18.86
C SER A 49 -5.62 -16.62 19.05
N THR A 50 -4.95 -17.78 19.19
CA THR A 50 -3.48 -17.81 19.27
C THR A 50 -2.86 -17.29 17.97
N LEU A 51 -3.37 -17.74 16.83
CA LEU A 51 -2.89 -17.33 15.52
C LEU A 51 -3.05 -15.81 15.29
N GLU A 52 -4.22 -15.25 15.63
CA GLU A 52 -4.49 -13.80 15.59
C GLU A 52 -3.55 -13.02 16.52
N THR A 53 -3.38 -13.47 17.75
CA THR A 53 -2.55 -12.80 18.76
C THR A 53 -1.08 -12.77 18.35
N VAL A 54 -0.55 -13.89 17.85
CA VAL A 54 0.84 -13.99 17.40
C VAL A 54 1.05 -13.15 16.14
N TYR A 55 0.10 -13.15 15.21
CA TYR A 55 0.14 -12.28 14.04
C TYR A 55 0.21 -10.79 14.44
N GLU A 56 -0.67 -10.31 15.33
CA GLU A 56 -0.64 -8.92 15.78
C GLU A 56 0.67 -8.58 16.52
N TYR A 57 1.23 -9.52 17.29
CA TYR A 57 2.54 -9.34 17.91
C TYR A 57 3.66 -9.20 16.87
N LEU A 58 3.73 -10.10 15.88
CA LEU A 58 4.73 -10.07 14.82
C LEU A 58 4.59 -8.81 13.95
N LYS A 59 3.35 -8.39 13.70
CA LYS A 59 3.05 -7.14 12.99
C LYS A 59 3.57 -5.91 13.75
N ALA A 60 3.43 -5.89 15.07
CA ALA A 60 3.95 -4.82 15.92
C ALA A 60 5.47 -4.88 16.15
N ASN A 61 6.12 -6.00 15.85
CA ASN A 61 7.55 -6.24 16.08
C ASN A 61 8.23 -6.87 14.84
N PRO A 62 8.27 -6.17 13.69
CA PRO A 62 8.82 -6.70 12.43
C PRO A 62 10.27 -7.17 12.52
N ASP A 63 11.07 -6.51 13.35
CA ASP A 63 12.48 -6.82 13.63
C ASP A 63 12.66 -8.24 14.21
N LYS A 64 11.61 -8.80 14.82
CA LYS A 64 11.66 -10.13 15.44
C LYS A 64 11.28 -11.27 14.50
N LEU A 65 10.76 -11.01 13.31
CA LEU A 65 10.31 -12.06 12.38
C LEU A 65 11.36 -13.15 12.14
N GLN A 66 12.62 -12.74 11.94
CA GLN A 66 13.73 -13.67 11.72
C GLN A 66 13.97 -14.60 12.91
N SER A 67 13.77 -14.10 14.14
CA SER A 67 13.95 -14.88 15.36
C SER A 67 12.87 -15.94 15.58
N TYR A 68 11.70 -15.79 14.92
CA TYR A 68 10.57 -16.70 15.02
C TYR A 68 10.44 -17.65 13.82
N LEU A 69 11.37 -17.60 12.84
CA LEU A 69 11.37 -18.55 11.74
C LEU A 69 11.57 -19.99 12.25
N GLY A 70 10.74 -20.90 11.75
CA GLY A 70 10.69 -22.29 12.18
C GLY A 70 9.57 -22.56 13.19
N GLU A 71 9.75 -23.61 13.98
CA GLU A 71 8.74 -24.08 14.92
C GLU A 71 8.92 -23.47 16.31
N PHE A 72 7.82 -23.03 16.92
CA PHE A 72 7.80 -22.58 18.31
C PHE A 72 6.48 -22.97 19.00
N GLN A 73 6.47 -22.98 20.33
CA GLN A 73 5.31 -23.38 21.12
C GLN A 73 4.76 -22.20 21.93
N ALA A 74 3.44 -22.16 22.08
CA ALA A 74 2.78 -21.23 22.98
C ALA A 74 2.30 -21.98 24.24
N GLU A 75 2.74 -21.54 25.41
CA GLU A 75 2.23 -22.04 26.68
C GLU A 75 0.98 -21.26 27.09
N LEU A 76 -0.18 -21.90 27.01
CA LEU A 76 -1.45 -21.33 27.44
C LEU A 76 -1.90 -21.99 28.73
N LYS A 77 -1.75 -21.28 29.87
CA LYS A 77 -2.12 -21.80 31.20
C LYS A 77 -3.57 -22.29 31.30
N GLU A 78 -4.46 -21.71 30.50
CA GLU A 78 -5.90 -21.99 30.52
C GLU A 78 -6.32 -23.06 29.49
N PHE A 79 -5.40 -23.55 28.65
CA PHE A 79 -5.66 -24.59 27.66
C PHE A 79 -4.95 -25.89 28.05
N PRO A 80 -5.68 -26.98 28.34
CA PRO A 80 -5.08 -28.25 28.76
C PRO A 80 -4.43 -29.04 27.60
N GLY A 81 -4.42 -28.50 26.39
CA GLY A 81 -3.83 -29.12 25.20
C GLY A 81 -2.46 -28.53 24.85
N THR A 82 -1.97 -28.90 23.66
CA THR A 82 -0.71 -28.36 23.11
C THR A 82 -1.00 -27.41 21.95
N VAL A 83 -0.22 -26.35 21.83
CA VAL A 83 -0.30 -25.38 20.73
C VAL A 83 1.08 -25.23 20.09
N LYS A 84 1.15 -25.55 18.80
CA LYS A 84 2.35 -25.48 17.99
C LYS A 84 2.18 -24.42 16.91
N LEU A 85 3.16 -23.55 16.78
CA LEU A 85 3.22 -22.50 15.76
C LEU A 85 4.40 -22.78 14.83
N VAL A 86 4.23 -22.51 13.55
CA VAL A 86 5.29 -22.59 12.56
C VAL A 86 5.23 -21.33 11.71
N LEU A 87 6.33 -20.59 11.67
CA LEU A 87 6.49 -19.46 10.75
C LEU A 87 7.47 -19.86 9.66
N SER A 88 7.01 -19.89 8.41
CA SER A 88 7.84 -20.08 7.23
C SER A 88 7.86 -18.82 6.36
N LYS A 89 8.96 -18.63 5.62
CA LYS A 89 9.09 -17.61 4.58
C LYS A 89 9.04 -18.29 3.21
N GLU A 90 8.14 -17.86 2.35
CA GLU A 90 7.92 -18.36 0.99
C GLU A 90 8.01 -17.18 0.01
N GLY A 91 9.20 -16.89 -0.50
CA GLY A 91 9.45 -15.67 -1.28
C GLY A 91 9.29 -14.41 -0.43
N ASP A 92 8.37 -13.52 -0.82
CA ASP A 92 8.05 -12.27 -0.13
C ASP A 92 6.94 -12.43 0.94
N GLU A 93 6.39 -13.63 1.06
CA GLU A 93 5.29 -13.96 1.96
C GLU A 93 5.78 -14.71 3.19
N TYR A 94 5.11 -14.47 4.31
CA TYR A 94 5.24 -15.22 5.54
C TYR A 94 3.98 -16.03 5.75
N LYS A 95 4.14 -17.31 6.09
CA LYS A 95 3.05 -18.19 6.45
C LYS A 95 3.20 -18.56 7.92
N LEU A 96 2.24 -18.12 8.73
CA LEU A 96 2.11 -18.52 10.13
C LEU A 96 1.02 -19.58 10.23
N THR A 97 1.42 -20.80 10.55
CA THR A 97 0.50 -21.92 10.81
C THR A 97 0.42 -22.19 12.31
N CYS A 98 -0.80 -22.34 12.83
CA CYS A 98 -1.06 -22.73 14.21
C CYS A 98 -1.79 -24.08 14.22
N THR A 99 -1.29 -25.03 15.00
CA THR A 99 -1.91 -26.34 15.24
C THR A 99 -2.16 -26.51 16.74
N SER A 100 -3.41 -26.68 17.14
CA SER A 100 -3.76 -27.00 18.53
C SER A 100 -4.29 -28.42 18.64
N VAL A 101 -3.90 -29.12 19.71
CA VAL A 101 -4.30 -30.50 19.98
C VAL A 101 -4.82 -30.65 21.41
N LEU A 102 -6.01 -31.22 21.58
CA LEU A 102 -6.59 -31.58 22.89
C LEU A 102 -7.28 -32.94 22.79
N ASP A 103 -6.86 -33.93 23.59
CA ASP A 103 -7.48 -35.28 23.66
C ASP A 103 -7.72 -35.94 22.28
N GLY A 104 -6.77 -35.78 21.34
CA GLY A 104 -6.87 -36.30 19.98
C GLY A 104 -7.65 -35.44 18.99
N PHE A 105 -8.34 -34.39 19.45
CA PHE A 105 -8.92 -33.37 18.58
C PHE A 105 -7.84 -32.39 18.13
N THR A 106 -7.73 -32.19 16.82
CA THR A 106 -6.73 -31.32 16.20
C THR A 106 -7.42 -30.31 15.28
N ASP A 107 -7.02 -29.05 15.36
CA ASP A 107 -7.35 -28.03 14.36
C ASP A 107 -6.06 -27.36 13.90
N THR A 108 -6.01 -26.99 12.62
CA THR A 108 -4.87 -26.30 12.02
C THR A 108 -5.37 -25.17 11.14
N GLN A 109 -4.85 -23.98 11.37
CA GLN A 109 -5.18 -22.78 10.62
C GLN A 109 -3.90 -22.04 10.25
N ALA A 110 -3.94 -21.33 9.13
CA ALA A 110 -2.83 -20.53 8.64
C ALA A 110 -3.27 -19.11 8.29
N ILE A 111 -2.39 -18.16 8.59
CA ILE A 111 -2.41 -16.80 8.05
C ILE A 111 -1.20 -16.67 7.13
N VAL A 112 -1.46 -16.32 5.88
CA VAL A 112 -0.43 -15.89 4.93
C VAL A 112 -0.47 -14.38 4.87
N PHE A 113 0.66 -13.75 5.15
CA PHE A 113 0.78 -12.30 5.20
C PHE A 113 2.11 -11.88 4.59
N ARG A 114 2.19 -10.67 4.07
CA ARG A 114 3.45 -10.10 3.56
C ARG A 114 3.68 -8.73 4.12
N LYS A 115 4.94 -8.33 4.14
CA LYS A 115 5.29 -6.93 4.40
C LYS A 115 4.69 -6.09 3.29
N ARG A 116 3.75 -5.21 3.63
CA ARG A 116 3.27 -4.19 2.71
C ARG A 116 4.43 -3.21 2.54
N SER A 117 5.01 -3.21 1.35
CA SER A 117 5.84 -2.09 0.96
C SER A 117 4.89 -0.91 0.69
N ALA A 118 4.81 -0.01 1.65
CA ALA A 118 3.94 1.15 1.60
C ALA A 118 4.49 2.27 0.69
N LEU A 119 5.61 2.00 0.00
CA LEU A 119 6.33 3.00 -0.78
C LEU A 119 5.55 3.56 -1.98
N PHE A 120 4.58 2.80 -2.52
CA PHE A 120 3.79 3.22 -3.68
C PHE A 120 2.28 3.03 -3.50
N SER A 121 1.77 3.26 -2.28
CA SER A 121 0.32 3.41 -2.04
C SER A 121 -0.22 4.80 -2.36
N TYR A 122 0.66 5.66 -2.87
CA TYR A 122 0.40 7.03 -3.28
C TYR A 122 0.87 7.19 -4.72
N ALA A 123 0.15 7.97 -5.51
CA ALA A 123 0.63 8.47 -6.79
C ALA A 123 1.88 9.35 -6.57
N VAL A 124 1.80 10.29 -5.63
CA VAL A 124 2.84 11.27 -5.37
C VAL A 124 3.12 11.38 -3.87
N VAL A 125 4.40 11.24 -3.51
CA VAL A 125 4.94 11.56 -2.20
C VAL A 125 6.01 12.63 -2.36
N ALA A 126 5.73 13.82 -1.82
CA ALA A 126 6.67 14.94 -1.82
C ALA A 126 7.12 15.22 -0.37
N LEU A 127 8.40 14.95 -0.09
CA LEU A 127 8.98 15.06 1.26
C LEU A 127 9.40 16.50 1.61
N GLY A 128 9.68 17.31 0.60
CA GLY A 128 10.16 18.68 0.65
C GLY A 128 9.16 19.65 0.02
N ASN A 129 9.26 19.95 -1.28
CA ASN A 129 8.30 20.83 -1.97
C ASN A 129 7.40 20.07 -2.94
N LEU A 130 6.13 20.46 -3.02
CA LEU A 130 5.21 20.03 -4.05
C LEU A 130 4.72 21.25 -4.84
N ASN A 131 5.28 21.45 -6.03
CA ASN A 131 4.90 22.55 -6.91
C ASN A 131 3.88 22.06 -7.94
N LEU A 132 2.65 22.52 -7.80
CA LEU A 132 1.57 22.22 -8.74
C LEU A 132 1.38 23.41 -9.68
N SER A 133 0.90 23.12 -10.89
CA SER A 133 0.58 24.15 -11.90
C SER A 133 -0.83 23.98 -12.42
N ASN A 134 -1.27 24.96 -13.19
CA ASN A 134 -2.60 24.99 -13.75
C ASN A 134 -2.86 23.78 -14.66
N ASN A 135 -4.09 23.25 -14.57
CA ASN A 135 -4.62 22.15 -15.39
C ASN A 135 -3.88 20.80 -15.28
N ALA A 136 -2.93 20.63 -14.36
CA ALA A 136 -2.35 19.31 -14.10
C ALA A 136 -3.38 18.39 -13.42
N LYS A 137 -3.28 17.10 -13.69
CA LYS A 137 -4.17 16.07 -13.15
C LYS A 137 -3.40 14.94 -12.50
N ILE A 138 -3.84 14.51 -11.33
CA ILE A 138 -3.33 13.34 -10.63
C ILE A 138 -4.50 12.40 -10.36
N HIS A 139 -4.39 11.16 -10.83
CA HIS A 139 -5.29 10.07 -10.49
C HIS A 139 -4.59 9.18 -9.48
N GLY A 140 -5.02 9.21 -8.21
CA GLY A 140 -4.40 8.50 -7.11
C GLY A 140 -4.09 9.38 -5.90
N ASN A 141 -3.60 8.78 -4.81
CA ASN A 141 -3.42 9.49 -3.55
C ASN A 141 -2.15 10.36 -3.54
N VAL A 142 -2.18 11.47 -2.79
CA VAL A 142 -1.04 12.37 -2.62
C VAL A 142 -0.70 12.53 -1.14
N LEU A 143 0.58 12.39 -0.83
CA LEU A 143 1.15 12.71 0.48
C LEU A 143 2.16 13.85 0.34
N TYR A 144 1.95 14.91 1.11
CA TYR A 144 2.85 16.06 1.19
C TYR A 144 3.36 16.24 2.62
N ARG A 145 4.67 16.01 2.82
CA ARG A 145 5.34 16.13 4.14
C ARG A 145 6.14 17.41 4.30
N GLY A 146 6.13 18.27 3.28
CA GLY A 146 6.80 19.56 3.28
C GLY A 146 6.26 20.54 4.30
N GLU A 147 7.10 21.50 4.68
CA GLU A 147 6.75 22.56 5.65
C GLU A 147 6.21 23.83 4.98
N ASN A 148 6.53 24.03 3.70
CA ASN A 148 6.05 25.17 2.94
C ASN A 148 4.58 24.99 2.57
N LYS A 149 3.81 26.08 2.55
CA LYS A 149 2.40 26.07 2.12
C LYS A 149 2.23 25.33 0.79
N LEU A 150 1.28 24.38 0.74
CA LEU A 150 0.86 23.72 -0.48
C LEU A 150 -0.25 24.54 -1.15
N SER A 151 0.10 25.23 -2.22
CA SER A 151 -0.89 25.92 -3.07
C SER A 151 -1.32 25.00 -4.21
N VAL A 152 -2.60 24.66 -4.25
CA VAL A 152 -3.26 23.91 -5.32
C VAL A 152 -3.91 24.91 -6.28
N PRO A 153 -3.36 25.11 -7.48
CA PRO A 153 -3.68 26.24 -8.34
C PRO A 153 -4.77 25.92 -9.39
N ASN A 154 -4.95 26.84 -10.33
CA ASN A 154 -6.12 26.94 -11.21
C ASN A 154 -6.46 25.64 -11.95
N ASN A 155 -7.70 25.19 -11.81
CA ASN A 155 -8.23 23.99 -12.48
C ASN A 155 -7.39 22.72 -12.29
N PHE A 156 -6.52 22.66 -11.27
CA PHE A 156 -5.84 21.43 -10.90
C PHE A 156 -6.87 20.40 -10.44
N VAL A 157 -6.68 19.15 -10.83
CA VAL A 157 -7.58 18.06 -10.44
C VAL A 157 -6.79 16.94 -9.75
N LEU A 158 -7.20 16.61 -8.53
CA LEU A 158 -6.77 15.41 -7.82
C LEU A 158 -7.95 14.45 -7.68
N GLU A 159 -7.86 13.33 -8.38
CA GLU A 159 -8.78 12.20 -8.25
C GLU A 159 -8.22 11.18 -7.24
N GLY A 160 -8.25 11.56 -5.96
CA GLY A 160 -7.70 10.76 -4.86
C GLY A 160 -7.72 11.50 -3.54
N ASN A 161 -7.19 10.86 -2.49
CA ASN A 161 -7.05 11.49 -1.18
C ASN A 161 -5.80 12.39 -1.14
N LEU A 162 -5.86 13.45 -0.34
CA LEU A 162 -4.73 14.32 -0.05
C LEU A 162 -4.42 14.34 1.44
N ILE A 163 -3.18 14.04 1.79
CA ILE A 163 -2.66 14.21 3.15
C ILE A 163 -1.55 15.27 3.12
N VAL A 164 -1.71 16.31 3.93
CA VAL A 164 -0.72 17.36 4.18
C VAL A 164 -0.31 17.27 5.64
N GLU A 165 0.93 16.84 5.90
CA GLU A 165 1.36 16.60 7.29
C GLU A 165 1.67 17.89 8.04
N LYS A 166 2.50 18.78 7.46
CA LYS A 166 3.12 19.89 8.21
C LYS A 166 2.71 21.28 7.74
N ALA A 167 2.29 21.40 6.48
CA ALA A 167 2.04 22.69 5.85
C ALA A 167 0.58 23.13 5.91
N GLU A 168 0.37 24.43 5.69
CA GLU A 168 -0.93 24.96 5.30
C GLU A 168 -1.31 24.44 3.90
N LEU A 169 -2.59 24.15 3.70
CA LEU A 169 -3.17 23.78 2.41
C LEU A 169 -4.05 24.92 1.88
N GLU A 170 -3.77 25.39 0.67
CA GLU A 170 -4.57 26.39 -0.03
C GLU A 170 -5.10 25.82 -1.35
N LEU A 171 -6.43 25.73 -1.50
CA LEU A 171 -7.07 25.44 -2.77
C LEU A 171 -7.64 26.74 -3.35
N SER A 172 -7.42 26.97 -4.64
CA SER A 172 -7.91 28.18 -5.30
C SER A 172 -8.37 27.92 -6.74
N ASN A 173 -9.20 28.83 -7.26
CA ASN A 173 -9.46 29.00 -8.69
C ASN A 173 -9.91 27.72 -9.41
N ASN A 174 -11.05 27.17 -8.98
CA ASN A 174 -11.64 25.92 -9.49
C ASN A 174 -10.76 24.66 -9.30
N ALA A 175 -9.73 24.69 -8.45
CA ALA A 175 -9.03 23.47 -8.04
C ALA A 175 -10.03 22.45 -7.46
N THR A 176 -9.89 21.18 -7.82
CA THR A 176 -10.81 20.10 -7.42
C THR A 176 -10.03 18.94 -6.80
N ILE A 177 -10.48 18.48 -5.63
CA ILE A 177 -10.03 17.23 -5.01
C ILE A 177 -11.26 16.34 -4.79
N THR A 178 -11.28 15.12 -5.32
CA THR A 178 -12.47 14.26 -5.20
C THR A 178 -12.45 13.32 -3.99
N GLY A 179 -11.30 13.16 -3.34
CA GLY A 179 -11.13 12.29 -2.17
C GLY A 179 -11.09 13.06 -0.85
N ASN A 180 -10.81 12.32 0.22
CA ASN A 180 -10.67 12.86 1.56
C ASN A 180 -9.44 13.78 1.66
N VAL A 181 -9.53 14.79 2.51
CA VAL A 181 -8.44 15.75 2.75
C VAL A 181 -8.08 15.75 4.23
N GLU A 182 -6.81 15.54 4.54
CA GLU A 182 -6.26 15.65 5.89
C GLU A 182 -5.15 16.70 5.94
N VAL A 183 -5.30 17.72 6.79
CA VAL A 183 -4.26 18.73 7.09
C VAL A 183 -3.89 18.61 8.55
N GLN A 184 -2.78 17.93 8.83
CA GLN A 184 -2.53 17.35 10.15
C GLN A 184 -1.93 18.30 11.17
N ASN A 185 -1.26 19.38 10.74
CA ASN A 185 -0.60 20.34 11.65
C ASN A 185 -0.82 21.82 11.28
N SER A 186 -1.78 22.12 10.40
CA SER A 186 -2.00 23.50 9.96
C SER A 186 -3.45 23.76 9.54
N ASN A 187 -3.66 24.86 8.82
CA ASN A 187 -4.95 25.35 8.36
C ASN A 187 -5.27 24.90 6.93
N LEU A 188 -6.56 24.91 6.60
CA LEU A 188 -7.07 24.77 5.24
C LEU A 188 -7.73 26.08 4.81
N THR A 189 -7.29 26.61 3.68
CA THR A 189 -7.94 27.73 2.99
C THR A 189 -8.46 27.26 1.64
N MET A 190 -9.75 27.47 1.36
CA MET A 190 -10.35 27.21 0.04
C MET A 190 -10.88 28.52 -0.52
N SER A 191 -10.66 28.75 -1.82
CA SER A 191 -11.10 29.98 -2.47
C SER A 191 -11.53 29.83 -3.93
N ASN A 192 -12.31 30.82 -4.40
CA ASN A 192 -12.62 31.04 -5.82
C ASN A 192 -13.14 29.78 -6.52
N ASN A 193 -14.31 29.30 -6.09
CA ASN A 193 -14.99 28.11 -6.61
C ASN A 193 -14.19 26.79 -6.55
N SER A 194 -13.15 26.69 -5.72
CA SER A 194 -12.49 25.41 -5.47
C SER A 194 -13.45 24.39 -4.86
N CYS A 195 -13.24 23.11 -5.14
CA CYS A 195 -14.14 22.02 -4.76
C CYS A 195 -13.39 20.89 -4.02
N ILE A 196 -14.00 20.37 -2.95
CA ILE A 196 -13.64 19.08 -2.34
C ILE A 196 -14.86 18.15 -2.35
N GLY A 197 -14.67 16.93 -2.82
CA GLY A 197 -15.70 15.90 -2.96
C GLY A 197 -16.65 16.13 -4.14
N SER A 198 -17.70 15.33 -4.21
CA SER A 198 -18.80 15.50 -5.16
C SER A 198 -20.15 15.09 -4.54
N PRO A 199 -21.29 15.46 -5.13
CA PRO A 199 -22.61 15.03 -4.63
C PRO A 199 -22.74 13.51 -4.51
N ASP A 200 -22.17 12.77 -5.46
CA ASP A 200 -22.23 11.30 -5.50
C ASP A 200 -21.15 10.64 -4.64
N LYS A 201 -20.09 11.38 -4.30
CA LYS A 201 -18.97 10.92 -3.47
C LYS A 201 -18.56 12.02 -2.48
N PRO A 202 -19.31 12.19 -1.39
CA PRO A 202 -18.92 13.11 -0.32
C PRO A 202 -17.56 12.70 0.27
N SER A 203 -16.76 13.69 0.65
CA SER A 203 -15.45 13.53 1.25
C SER A 203 -15.47 13.88 2.74
N ILE A 204 -14.52 13.31 3.48
CA ILE A 204 -14.23 13.70 4.84
C ILE A 204 -13.04 14.66 4.82
N VAL A 205 -13.19 15.82 5.44
CA VAL A 205 -12.14 16.82 5.58
C VAL A 205 -11.76 16.94 7.05
N LYS A 206 -10.49 16.67 7.37
CA LYS A 206 -9.94 16.79 8.73
C LYS A 206 -8.82 17.81 8.74
N VAL A 207 -8.89 18.78 9.63
CA VAL A 207 -7.93 19.89 9.70
C VAL A 207 -7.59 20.14 11.16
N LYS A 208 -6.30 20.12 11.52
CA LYS A 208 -5.89 20.37 12.91
C LYS A 208 -6.08 21.82 13.32
N GLY A 209 -5.87 22.74 12.41
CA GLY A 209 -6.09 24.18 12.60
C GLY A 209 -7.49 24.63 12.18
N ASN A 210 -7.54 25.85 11.66
CA ASN A 210 -8.75 26.51 11.16
C ASN A 210 -9.08 26.09 9.73
N VAL A 211 -10.35 26.18 9.37
CA VAL A 211 -10.85 26.06 7.99
C VAL A 211 -11.45 27.38 7.55
N ALA A 212 -10.95 27.95 6.46
CA ALA A 212 -11.45 29.18 5.88
C ALA A 212 -11.95 28.93 4.45
N LEU A 213 -13.23 29.22 4.19
CA LEU A 213 -13.87 29.09 2.89
C LEU A 213 -14.22 30.49 2.37
N ASN A 214 -13.55 30.94 1.30
CA ASN A 214 -13.59 32.32 0.81
C ASN A 214 -14.05 32.41 -0.66
N ASN A 215 -15.04 33.23 -0.98
CA ASN A 215 -15.47 33.46 -2.37
C ASN A 215 -15.97 32.18 -3.08
N ASN A 216 -17.08 31.62 -2.56
CA ASN A 216 -17.86 30.53 -3.14
C ASN A 216 -17.18 29.16 -3.33
N PRO A 217 -16.30 28.66 -2.45
CA PRO A 217 -15.84 27.28 -2.53
C PRO A 217 -16.98 26.29 -2.18
N ILE A 218 -16.86 25.05 -2.64
CA ILE A 218 -17.84 23.99 -2.41
C ILE A 218 -17.15 22.79 -1.75
N LEU A 219 -17.76 22.27 -0.69
CA LEU A 219 -17.32 21.06 -0.02
C LEU A 219 -18.51 20.11 0.12
N TYR A 220 -18.38 18.94 -0.48
CA TYR A 220 -19.35 17.86 -0.35
C TYR A 220 -18.90 16.91 0.75
N GLY A 221 -19.58 16.91 1.89
CA GLY A 221 -19.30 16.01 3.02
C GLY A 221 -18.96 16.73 4.32
N ASP A 222 -18.39 15.98 5.27
CA ASP A 222 -18.23 16.40 6.66
C ASP A 222 -16.87 17.07 6.90
N VAL A 223 -16.86 18.08 7.77
CA VAL A 223 -15.68 18.87 8.14
C VAL A 223 -15.40 18.73 9.64
N TYR A 224 -14.19 18.27 9.96
CA TYR A 224 -13.66 18.19 11.31
C TYR A 224 -12.50 19.17 11.43
N ALA A 225 -12.65 20.21 12.24
CA ALA A 225 -11.65 21.26 12.44
C ALA A 225 -11.27 21.36 13.92
N GLY A 226 -9.96 21.37 14.20
CA GLY A 226 -9.45 21.59 15.55
C GLY A 226 -9.55 23.04 15.98
N GLY A 227 -9.62 23.97 15.01
CA GLY A 227 -9.92 25.38 15.23
C GLY A 227 -11.32 25.79 14.74
N ASN A 228 -11.44 27.07 14.40
CA ASN A 228 -12.66 27.67 13.89
C ASN A 228 -12.91 27.31 12.43
N VAL A 229 -14.18 27.37 12.02
CA VAL A 229 -14.61 27.22 10.63
C VAL A 229 -15.29 28.51 10.18
N GLU A 230 -14.61 29.26 9.30
CA GLU A 230 -15.13 30.48 8.68
C GLU A 230 -15.69 30.14 7.29
N ASN A 231 -17.02 30.11 7.17
CA ASN A 231 -17.67 29.63 5.96
C ASN A 231 -18.39 30.74 5.18
N SER A 232 -17.83 31.15 4.04
CA SER A 232 -18.53 31.95 3.01
C SER A 232 -18.82 31.16 1.72
N GLY A 233 -18.69 29.83 1.77
CA GLY A 233 -18.98 28.90 0.67
C GLY A 233 -20.17 27.98 0.97
N THR A 234 -20.17 26.80 0.35
CA THR A 234 -21.18 25.76 0.56
C THR A 234 -20.54 24.51 1.17
N ILE A 235 -21.11 24.02 2.27
CA ILE A 235 -20.78 22.71 2.87
C ILE A 235 -22.07 21.89 2.87
N SER A 236 -22.08 20.71 2.25
CA SER A 236 -23.28 19.85 2.20
C SER A 236 -23.41 18.88 3.38
N GLY A 237 -22.35 18.68 4.16
CA GLY A 237 -22.34 17.81 5.34
C GLY A 237 -22.33 18.58 6.66
N GLN A 238 -21.90 17.91 7.72
CA GLN A 238 -21.82 18.46 9.07
C GLN A 238 -20.49 19.18 9.33
N ILE A 239 -20.52 20.15 10.24
CA ILE A 239 -19.34 20.89 10.68
C ILE A 239 -19.10 20.61 12.15
N PHE A 240 -17.92 20.07 12.46
CA PHE A 240 -17.42 19.81 13.81
C PHE A 240 -16.20 20.71 14.04
N ALA A 241 -16.43 21.91 14.59
CA ALA A 241 -15.36 22.88 14.90
C ALA A 241 -14.84 22.72 16.33
N ASN A 242 -13.65 23.28 16.59
CA ASN A 242 -12.98 23.28 17.91
C ASN A 242 -12.86 21.87 18.53
N GLN A 243 -12.50 20.88 17.72
CA GLN A 243 -12.33 19.49 18.15
C GLN A 243 -10.89 19.21 18.61
N ASP A 244 -10.72 18.72 19.82
CA ASP A 244 -9.38 18.41 20.35
C ASP A 244 -8.89 17.01 19.94
N ASP A 245 -9.80 16.08 19.62
CA ASP A 245 -9.59 14.64 19.46
C ASP A 245 -9.74 14.13 18.00
N ILE A 246 -9.33 14.95 17.02
CA ILE A 246 -9.32 14.52 15.62
C ILE A 246 -8.23 13.46 15.38
N THR A 247 -8.66 12.26 14.97
CA THR A 247 -7.74 11.19 14.54
C THR A 247 -7.34 11.37 13.07
N PHE A 248 -6.06 11.59 12.84
CA PHE A 248 -5.45 11.65 11.51
C PHE A 248 -4.88 10.29 11.10
N SER A 249 -4.70 10.11 9.79
CA SER A 249 -3.96 8.99 9.23
C SER A 249 -2.48 9.06 9.67
N ASN A 250 -1.82 7.92 9.76
CA ASN A 250 -0.39 7.83 10.04
C ASN A 250 0.32 7.27 8.79
N PRO A 251 0.77 8.13 7.86
CA PRO A 251 1.47 7.69 6.66
C PRO A 251 2.78 6.95 7.00
N PRO A 252 3.26 6.07 6.12
CA PRO A 252 4.53 5.39 6.31
C PRO A 252 5.73 6.35 6.23
N ASP A 253 6.86 5.92 6.78
CA ASP A 253 8.13 6.60 6.56
C ASP A 253 8.83 6.19 5.25
N PHE A 254 9.58 7.12 4.67
CA PHE A 254 10.27 6.96 3.39
C PHE A 254 11.79 7.12 3.58
N PRO A 255 12.49 6.12 4.16
CA PRO A 255 13.93 6.19 4.38
C PRO A 255 14.70 6.15 3.04
N PRO A 256 15.95 6.65 2.98
CA PRO A 256 16.79 6.47 1.79
C PRO A 256 16.84 5.00 1.34
N PRO A 257 16.86 4.72 0.03
CA PRO A 257 16.98 3.35 -0.46
C PRO A 257 18.34 2.75 -0.10
N GLU A 258 18.35 1.43 0.08
CA GLU A 258 19.59 0.66 0.14
C GLU A 258 20.08 0.38 -1.28
N ILE A 259 21.33 0.73 -1.56
CA ILE A 259 21.97 0.51 -2.86
C ILE A 259 22.90 -0.69 -2.73
N PRO A 260 22.81 -1.73 -3.58
CA PRO A 260 23.70 -2.88 -3.50
C PRO A 260 25.18 -2.46 -3.62
N ASP A 261 26.01 -2.95 -2.70
CA ASP A 261 27.43 -2.62 -2.63
C ASP A 261 28.24 -3.21 -3.81
N ASP A 262 27.70 -4.23 -4.49
CA ASP A 262 28.34 -4.96 -5.58
C ASP A 262 28.05 -4.37 -6.98
N LEU A 263 27.35 -3.24 -7.06
CA LEU A 263 27.08 -2.61 -8.35
C LEU A 263 28.37 -2.11 -9.02
N PRO A 264 28.65 -2.50 -10.28
CA PRO A 264 29.84 -2.05 -10.99
C PRO A 264 29.82 -0.51 -11.10
N PRO A 265 30.97 0.17 -10.95
CA PRO A 265 31.02 1.60 -11.13
C PRO A 265 30.58 1.95 -12.56
N PRO A 266 29.77 2.99 -12.76
CA PRO A 266 29.34 3.41 -14.09
C PRO A 266 30.56 3.80 -14.93
N SER A 267 30.75 3.14 -16.08
CA SER A 267 31.88 3.39 -16.98
C SER A 267 31.48 3.28 -18.45
N GLY A 268 32.03 4.16 -19.29
CA GLY A 268 31.70 4.21 -20.72
C GLY A 268 30.30 4.73 -21.02
N GLU A 269 30.12 5.27 -22.23
CA GLU A 269 28.81 5.74 -22.69
C GLU A 269 28.16 4.70 -23.62
N LEU A 270 26.85 4.50 -23.44
CA LEU A 270 25.99 3.83 -24.40
C LEU A 270 25.22 4.89 -25.17
N VAL A 271 25.47 5.00 -26.48
CA VAL A 271 24.81 5.99 -27.35
C VAL A 271 24.06 5.28 -28.48
N LEU A 272 22.74 5.47 -28.50
CA LEU A 272 21.82 4.92 -29.47
C LEU A 272 21.13 6.08 -30.23
N GLU A 273 21.75 6.51 -31.33
CA GLU A 273 21.17 7.44 -32.30
C GLU A 273 20.74 6.66 -33.54
N ASP A 274 19.43 6.64 -33.87
CA ASP A 274 18.87 5.86 -34.99
C ASP A 274 19.30 4.37 -34.99
N ARG A 275 19.57 3.82 -33.80
CA ARG A 275 20.08 2.46 -33.58
C ARG A 275 19.31 1.78 -32.46
N GLU A 276 19.36 0.45 -32.48
CA GLU A 276 18.76 -0.37 -31.45
C GLU A 276 19.81 -1.21 -30.71
N GLN A 277 19.59 -1.41 -29.40
CA GLN A 277 20.36 -2.35 -28.59
C GLN A 277 19.45 -3.06 -27.60
N THR A 278 19.79 -4.31 -27.28
CA THR A 278 19.11 -5.10 -26.27
C THR A 278 20.02 -5.34 -25.06
N LEU A 279 19.53 -5.03 -23.87
CA LEU A 279 20.10 -5.51 -22.61
C LEU A 279 19.35 -6.76 -22.16
N THR A 280 20.08 -7.78 -21.73
CA THR A 280 19.52 -9.00 -21.12
C THR A 280 19.71 -8.96 -19.61
N SER A 281 19.05 -9.88 -18.90
CA SER A 281 19.18 -10.11 -17.45
C SER A 281 20.62 -10.00 -16.96
N GLY A 282 20.80 -9.35 -15.81
CA GLY A 282 22.11 -9.06 -15.21
C GLY A 282 22.33 -7.58 -14.93
N THR A 283 23.54 -7.26 -14.47
CA THR A 283 23.91 -5.90 -14.04
C THR A 283 24.78 -5.21 -15.09
N HIS A 284 24.38 -4.00 -15.47
CA HIS A 284 25.05 -3.15 -16.45
C HIS A 284 25.42 -1.81 -15.82
N GLY A 285 26.58 -1.25 -16.17
CA GLY A 285 27.07 0.02 -15.61
C GLY A 285 27.57 0.94 -16.71
N TYR A 286 26.99 2.14 -16.83
CA TYR A 286 27.39 3.15 -17.84
C TYR A 286 27.53 4.53 -17.22
N SER A 287 28.55 5.31 -17.61
CA SER A 287 28.64 6.71 -17.20
C SER A 287 27.48 7.53 -17.76
N ALA A 288 27.04 7.21 -18.99
CA ALA A 288 25.82 7.76 -19.56
C ALA A 288 25.15 6.77 -20.51
N VAL A 289 23.81 6.78 -20.54
CA VAL A 289 23.00 6.10 -21.56
C VAL A 289 22.19 7.16 -22.29
N LYS A 290 22.43 7.29 -23.60
CA LYS A 290 21.77 8.28 -24.47
C LYS A 290 20.98 7.55 -25.55
N VAL A 291 19.66 7.68 -25.53
CA VAL A 291 18.75 7.08 -26.52
C VAL A 291 18.04 8.21 -27.25
N GLN A 292 18.47 8.51 -28.47
CA GLN A 292 18.10 9.74 -29.16
C GLN A 292 17.73 9.48 -30.61
N LYS A 293 17.03 10.43 -31.23
CA LYS A 293 16.71 10.43 -32.67
C LYS A 293 16.10 9.08 -33.10
N GLY A 294 14.99 8.69 -32.47
CA GLY A 294 14.33 7.41 -32.78
C GLY A 294 15.12 6.15 -32.41
N GLY A 295 16.26 6.25 -31.71
CA GLY A 295 16.98 5.11 -31.17
C GLY A 295 16.14 4.32 -30.16
N LYS A 296 16.47 3.04 -29.98
CA LYS A 296 15.70 2.12 -29.12
C LYS A 296 16.59 1.27 -28.21
N LEU A 297 16.36 1.35 -26.90
CA LEU A 297 16.91 0.42 -25.93
C LEU A 297 15.84 -0.61 -25.54
N THR A 298 16.02 -1.86 -25.93
CA THR A 298 15.18 -2.96 -25.46
C THR A 298 15.80 -3.57 -24.21
N VAL A 299 15.01 -3.76 -23.15
CA VAL A 299 15.45 -4.42 -21.92
C VAL A 299 14.64 -5.71 -21.76
N ASN A 300 15.31 -6.86 -21.87
CA ASN A 300 14.67 -8.16 -21.80
C ASN A 300 14.81 -8.76 -20.40
N THR A 301 13.73 -8.71 -19.64
CA THR A 301 13.59 -9.25 -18.28
C THR A 301 12.97 -10.65 -18.24
N SER A 302 12.82 -11.33 -19.38
CA SER A 302 12.19 -12.67 -19.47
C SER A 302 12.93 -13.75 -18.66
N ASN A 303 14.24 -13.59 -18.49
CA ASN A 303 15.11 -14.55 -17.79
C ASN A 303 15.52 -14.06 -16.39
N GLY A 304 14.87 -13.01 -15.88
CA GLY A 304 15.20 -12.39 -14.59
C GLY A 304 15.37 -10.88 -14.73
N ASP A 305 15.61 -10.24 -13.59
CA ASP A 305 15.69 -8.79 -13.50
C ASP A 305 16.91 -8.23 -14.24
N VAL A 306 16.77 -7.00 -14.72
CA VAL A 306 17.86 -6.23 -15.30
C VAL A 306 18.17 -5.06 -14.37
N ILE A 307 19.43 -4.91 -14.02
CA ILE A 307 19.91 -3.79 -13.20
C ILE A 307 20.79 -2.91 -14.08
N LEU A 308 20.50 -1.62 -14.10
CA LEU A 308 21.29 -0.60 -14.77
C LEU A 308 21.76 0.43 -13.73
N ARG A 309 23.06 0.51 -13.48
CA ARG A 309 23.66 1.65 -12.78
C ARG A 309 24.14 2.68 -13.79
N VAL A 310 23.69 3.91 -13.64
CA VAL A 310 23.97 4.97 -14.61
C VAL A 310 24.30 6.30 -13.95
N GLY A 311 25.27 7.03 -14.50
CA GLY A 311 25.48 8.43 -14.16
C GLY A 311 24.31 9.28 -14.68
N GLU A 312 24.18 9.35 -15.99
CA GLU A 312 23.12 10.08 -16.68
C GLU A 312 22.31 9.19 -17.64
N LEU A 313 20.98 9.20 -17.51
CA LEU A 313 20.06 8.59 -18.47
C LEU A 313 19.35 9.68 -19.27
N TYR A 314 19.57 9.71 -20.57
CA TYR A 314 19.02 10.72 -21.47
C TYR A 314 18.25 10.07 -22.62
N VAL A 315 16.94 10.24 -22.66
CA VAL A 315 16.06 9.75 -23.72
C VAL A 315 15.37 10.95 -24.36
N ASP A 316 15.60 11.18 -25.64
CA ASP A 316 15.16 12.42 -26.29
C ASP A 316 14.84 12.22 -27.77
N ASN A 317 14.14 13.17 -28.38
CA ASN A 317 13.84 13.21 -29.81
C ASN A 317 13.30 11.87 -30.33
N ASN A 318 12.18 11.43 -29.74
CA ASN A 318 11.52 10.15 -30.03
C ASN A 318 12.34 8.90 -29.67
N GLY A 319 13.32 9.00 -28.76
CA GLY A 319 14.01 7.84 -28.20
C GLY A 319 13.06 6.93 -27.42
N ILE A 320 13.28 5.61 -27.50
CA ILE A 320 12.41 4.61 -26.89
C ILE A 320 13.20 3.70 -25.96
N ILE A 321 12.72 3.51 -24.73
CA ILE A 321 13.09 2.39 -23.88
C ILE A 321 11.91 1.42 -23.81
N GLU A 322 12.12 0.16 -24.17
CA GLU A 322 11.07 -0.87 -24.18
C GLU A 322 11.48 -2.03 -23.28
N VAL A 323 10.72 -2.28 -22.21
CA VAL A 323 10.95 -3.38 -21.28
C VAL A 323 10.04 -4.56 -21.64
N ARG A 324 10.65 -5.68 -22.05
CA ARG A 324 9.96 -6.93 -22.40
C ARG A 324 10.17 -7.98 -21.33
N GLY A 325 9.13 -8.75 -21.04
CA GLY A 325 9.09 -9.69 -19.93
C GLY A 325 8.41 -9.11 -18.69
N LYS A 326 8.21 -9.97 -17.68
CA LYS A 326 7.53 -9.64 -16.42
C LYS A 326 8.48 -9.34 -15.26
N GLY A 327 9.80 -9.54 -15.46
CA GLY A 327 10.80 -9.20 -14.47
C GLY A 327 10.98 -7.68 -14.36
N ASN A 328 11.70 -7.25 -13.33
CA ASN A 328 11.91 -5.84 -13.03
C ASN A 328 13.08 -5.27 -13.82
N PHE A 329 12.95 -4.01 -14.24
CA PHE A 329 14.07 -3.20 -14.71
C PHE A 329 14.38 -2.14 -13.66
N VAL A 330 15.51 -2.28 -12.96
CA VAL A 330 15.93 -1.38 -11.88
C VAL A 330 17.06 -0.49 -12.35
N ILE A 331 16.87 0.83 -12.25
CA ILE A 331 17.82 1.85 -12.68
C ILE A 331 18.32 2.59 -11.44
N TYR A 332 19.58 2.37 -11.07
CA TYR A 332 20.27 3.14 -10.04
C TYR A 332 20.92 4.37 -10.68
N VAL A 333 20.53 5.56 -10.23
CA VAL A 333 20.96 6.82 -10.85
C VAL A 333 21.85 7.60 -9.91
N ASP A 334 23.04 7.96 -10.40
CA ASP A 334 24.00 8.74 -9.63
C ASP A 334 23.87 10.26 -9.86
N GLN A 335 23.36 10.71 -11.01
CA GLN A 335 23.31 12.16 -11.34
C GLN A 335 21.98 12.63 -11.93
N LYS A 336 21.56 12.12 -13.10
CA LYS A 336 20.44 12.73 -13.83
C LYS A 336 19.64 11.75 -14.67
N VAL A 337 18.33 11.98 -14.74
CA VAL A 337 17.44 11.35 -15.72
C VAL A 337 16.65 12.42 -16.48
N THR A 338 16.62 12.31 -17.80
CA THR A 338 15.79 13.15 -18.66
C THR A 338 15.11 12.29 -19.72
N PHE A 339 13.79 12.42 -19.79
CA PHE A 339 12.97 12.02 -20.93
C PHE A 339 12.32 13.27 -21.52
N SER A 340 12.60 13.56 -22.79
CA SER A 340 12.09 14.76 -23.46
C SER A 340 11.72 14.52 -24.92
N ASN A 341 11.01 15.48 -25.50
CA ASN A 341 10.65 15.55 -26.93
C ASN A 341 10.11 14.23 -27.49
N ASN A 342 8.94 13.83 -26.99
CA ASN A 342 8.25 12.58 -27.33
C ASN A 342 9.04 11.30 -27.01
N ALA A 343 9.94 11.35 -26.03
CA ALA A 343 10.58 10.14 -25.50
C ALA A 343 9.56 9.20 -24.85
N GLU A 344 9.76 7.89 -25.01
CA GLU A 344 8.82 6.88 -24.54
C GLU A 344 9.52 5.81 -23.71
N LEU A 345 8.91 5.45 -22.57
CA LEU A 345 9.20 4.23 -21.81
C LEU A 345 7.97 3.33 -21.89
N LYS A 346 8.14 2.16 -22.50
CA LYS A 346 7.06 1.18 -22.75
C LYS A 346 7.28 -0.11 -22.01
N THR A 347 6.20 -0.69 -21.52
CA THR A 347 6.20 -1.99 -20.85
C THR A 347 5.11 -2.88 -21.45
N PRO A 348 5.24 -3.34 -22.71
CA PRO A 348 4.17 -4.05 -23.42
C PRO A 348 3.70 -5.33 -22.70
N ASP A 349 4.58 -5.97 -21.93
CA ASP A 349 4.29 -7.21 -21.21
C ASP A 349 3.84 -6.97 -19.74
N GLY A 350 3.68 -5.70 -19.34
CA GLY A 350 3.34 -5.30 -17.97
C GLY A 350 4.53 -5.37 -17.00
N GLY A 351 5.75 -5.43 -17.50
CA GLY A 351 6.97 -5.31 -16.69
C GLY A 351 7.01 -3.98 -15.93
N LYS A 352 7.79 -3.94 -14.84
CA LYS A 352 7.89 -2.76 -13.96
C LYS A 352 9.27 -2.14 -14.10
N VAL A 353 9.30 -0.80 -14.06
CA VAL A 353 10.55 -0.04 -14.13
C VAL A 353 10.72 0.75 -12.85
N PHE A 354 11.89 0.67 -12.26
CA PHE A 354 12.23 1.38 -11.04
C PHE A 354 13.38 2.34 -11.32
N ILE A 355 13.24 3.61 -10.94
CA ILE A 355 14.35 4.55 -10.83
C ILE A 355 14.62 4.78 -9.36
N VAL A 356 15.82 4.43 -8.91
CA VAL A 356 16.22 4.47 -7.51
C VAL A 356 17.45 5.36 -7.36
N SER A 357 17.46 6.24 -6.36
CA SER A 357 18.64 7.02 -6.01
C SER A 357 18.70 7.38 -4.53
N ASP A 358 19.86 7.17 -3.93
CA ASP A 358 20.22 7.60 -2.57
C ASP A 358 21.00 8.94 -2.55
N LYS A 359 21.35 9.47 -3.73
CA LYS A 359 22.22 10.63 -3.90
C LYS A 359 21.47 11.94 -3.71
N ASP A 360 22.20 12.93 -3.19
CA ASP A 360 21.73 14.31 -3.14
C ASP A 360 21.81 14.96 -4.52
N ASN A 361 20.91 15.90 -4.79
CA ASN A 361 20.88 16.73 -6.01
C ASN A 361 20.68 15.98 -7.33
N VAL A 362 20.16 14.75 -7.30
CA VAL A 362 19.71 14.08 -8.52
C VAL A 362 18.50 14.79 -9.10
N GLU A 363 18.57 15.06 -10.41
CA GLU A 363 17.46 15.66 -11.17
C GLU A 363 16.83 14.62 -12.08
N ILE A 364 15.52 14.41 -11.93
CA ILE A 364 14.73 13.51 -12.78
C ILE A 364 13.67 14.37 -13.48
N SER A 365 13.62 14.30 -14.80
CA SER A 365 12.78 15.18 -15.60
C SER A 365 12.07 14.43 -16.73
N PHE A 366 10.77 14.69 -16.87
CA PHE A 366 9.91 14.18 -17.94
C PHE A 366 9.21 15.38 -18.59
N SER A 367 9.35 15.54 -19.89
CA SER A 367 8.94 16.78 -20.57
C SER A 367 8.51 16.57 -22.02
N ASN A 368 7.80 17.56 -22.55
CA ASN A 368 7.50 17.72 -23.97
C ASN A 368 6.88 16.46 -24.59
N ASN A 369 5.67 16.12 -24.14
CA ASN A 369 4.88 14.97 -24.57
C ASN A 369 5.56 13.61 -24.35
N SER A 370 6.53 13.50 -23.43
CA SER A 370 7.09 12.21 -23.07
C SER A 370 6.05 11.31 -22.41
N VAL A 371 6.10 10.00 -22.68
CA VAL A 371 5.14 9.01 -22.14
C VAL A 371 5.88 7.92 -21.36
N MET A 372 5.52 7.73 -20.09
CA MET A 372 6.09 6.70 -19.22
C MET A 372 5.03 5.71 -18.76
N GLU A 373 5.29 4.41 -18.94
CA GLU A 373 4.43 3.31 -18.48
C GLU A 373 5.09 2.51 -17.34
N ASN A 374 4.30 2.20 -16.30
CA ASN A 374 4.69 1.38 -15.14
C ASN A 374 6.04 1.77 -14.53
N LEU A 375 6.26 3.08 -14.36
CA LEU A 375 7.49 3.66 -13.83
C LEU A 375 7.33 4.05 -12.36
N TYR A 376 8.18 3.53 -11.50
CA TYR A 376 8.19 3.81 -10.07
C TYR A 376 9.49 4.51 -9.71
N ILE A 377 9.39 5.71 -9.14
CA ILE A 377 10.56 6.53 -8.80
C ILE A 377 10.68 6.56 -7.28
N TYR A 378 11.83 6.11 -6.77
CA TYR A 378 12.19 6.17 -5.37
C TYR A 378 13.50 6.91 -5.18
N ALA A 379 13.40 8.22 -4.99
CA ALA A 379 14.55 9.10 -4.87
C ALA A 379 14.27 10.20 -3.83
N PRO A 380 14.20 9.85 -2.53
CA PRO A 380 13.72 10.73 -1.46
C PRO A 380 14.56 12.00 -1.25
N ARG A 381 15.73 12.11 -1.89
CA ARG A 381 16.62 13.29 -1.88
C ARG A 381 16.67 14.05 -3.21
N ALA A 382 16.00 13.55 -4.23
CA ALA A 382 16.03 14.09 -5.59
C ALA A 382 14.93 15.13 -5.83
N LYS A 383 15.10 15.86 -6.93
CA LYS A 383 14.05 16.71 -7.53
C LYS A 383 13.49 16.02 -8.76
N VAL A 384 12.17 15.81 -8.79
CA VAL A 384 11.44 15.22 -9.91
C VAL A 384 10.53 16.26 -10.55
N THR A 385 10.64 16.45 -11.86
CA THR A 385 9.86 17.43 -12.61
C THR A 385 9.13 16.78 -13.78
N PHE A 386 7.83 17.00 -13.86
CA PHE A 386 6.97 16.68 -14.99
C PHE A 386 6.55 17.98 -15.66
N SER A 387 6.67 18.08 -16.98
CA SER A 387 6.36 19.31 -17.71
C SER A 387 5.78 19.08 -19.10
N ASN A 388 5.07 20.08 -19.61
CA ASN A 388 4.69 20.21 -21.03
C ASN A 388 4.02 18.94 -21.61
N ASN A 389 2.84 18.62 -21.10
CA ASN A 389 2.00 17.49 -21.51
C ASN A 389 2.68 16.11 -21.36
N ALA A 390 3.65 15.97 -20.45
CA ALA A 390 4.16 14.64 -20.09
C ALA A 390 3.03 13.80 -19.49
N ARG A 391 2.95 12.53 -19.91
CA ARG A 391 2.04 11.53 -19.34
C ARG A 391 2.85 10.50 -18.57
N PHE A 392 2.44 10.23 -17.34
CA PHE A 392 3.13 9.32 -16.46
C PHE A 392 2.15 8.35 -15.81
N THR A 393 2.37 7.05 -16.01
CA THR A 393 1.69 5.99 -15.28
C THR A 393 2.69 5.34 -14.34
N GLY A 394 2.52 5.56 -13.05
CA GLY A 394 3.55 5.23 -12.08
C GLY A 394 3.31 5.77 -10.68
N SER A 395 4.35 5.74 -9.86
CA SER A 395 4.37 6.47 -8.59
C SER A 395 5.73 7.13 -8.37
N VAL A 396 5.74 8.24 -7.62
CA VAL A 396 6.94 9.02 -7.31
C VAL A 396 7.04 9.29 -5.81
N VAL A 397 8.20 8.96 -5.25
CA VAL A 397 8.66 9.41 -3.94
C VAL A 397 9.92 10.24 -4.14
N ALA A 398 9.85 11.52 -3.82
CA ALA A 398 10.99 12.43 -3.97
C ALA A 398 11.00 13.54 -2.92
N ARG A 399 12.15 14.23 -2.80
CA ARG A 399 12.23 15.45 -1.99
C ARG A 399 11.34 16.52 -2.59
N ASP A 400 11.61 16.89 -3.83
CA ASP A 400 10.87 17.94 -4.51
C ASP A 400 10.15 17.35 -5.72
N VAL A 401 8.84 17.57 -5.83
CA VAL A 401 8.02 17.16 -6.98
C VAL A 401 7.40 18.38 -7.61
N SER A 402 7.52 18.52 -8.94
CA SER A 402 6.95 19.64 -9.69
C SER A 402 6.15 19.15 -10.89
N LEU A 403 4.88 19.54 -11.00
CA LEU A 403 3.99 19.20 -12.12
C LEU A 403 3.60 20.49 -12.85
N SER A 404 4.08 20.65 -14.08
CA SER A 404 3.91 21.87 -14.90
C SER A 404 3.19 21.60 -16.23
N ASN A 405 2.23 22.44 -16.62
CA ASN A 405 1.63 22.48 -17.96
C ASN A 405 0.97 21.16 -18.44
N ASN A 406 -0.31 20.96 -18.09
CA ASN A 406 -1.17 19.86 -18.57
C ASN A 406 -0.59 18.45 -18.38
N VAL A 407 0.16 18.22 -17.30
CA VAL A 407 0.66 16.89 -16.95
C VAL A 407 -0.50 16.01 -16.48
N GLU A 408 -0.47 14.75 -16.90
CA GLU A 408 -1.40 13.71 -16.48
C GLU A 408 -0.61 12.60 -15.76
N PHE A 409 -0.92 12.39 -14.49
CA PHE A 409 -0.28 11.38 -13.64
C PHE A 409 -1.31 10.34 -13.22
N VAL A 410 -1.04 9.06 -13.47
CA VAL A 410 -1.96 7.96 -13.17
C VAL A 410 -1.27 6.95 -12.26
N GLU A 411 -1.82 6.73 -11.06
CA GLU A 411 -1.37 5.68 -10.15
C GLU A 411 -1.65 4.28 -10.76
N PRO A 412 -0.63 3.43 -10.92
CA PRO A 412 -0.81 2.04 -11.31
C PRO A 412 -1.12 1.20 -10.08
N GLN A 413 -1.50 -0.06 -10.30
CA GLN A 413 -1.76 -0.99 -9.19
C GLN A 413 -0.56 -1.10 -8.24
N SER A 414 -0.84 -1.13 -6.93
CA SER A 414 0.14 -1.15 -5.83
C SER A 414 1.26 -2.19 -6.03
N VAL A 415 2.52 -1.76 -5.86
CA VAL A 415 3.72 -2.59 -6.09
C VAL A 415 4.62 -2.60 -4.86
N PRO A 416 5.12 -3.78 -4.46
CA PRO A 416 6.12 -3.84 -3.42
C PRO A 416 7.56 -3.58 -3.89
N ILE A 417 8.32 -2.81 -3.10
CA ILE A 417 9.79 -2.69 -3.15
C ILE A 417 10.39 -2.99 -1.76
N GLU A 418 11.54 -3.66 -1.73
CA GLU A 418 12.37 -3.83 -0.53
C GLU A 418 13.01 -2.49 -0.12
N VAL A 419 12.69 -2.03 1.09
CA VAL A 419 13.31 -0.85 1.74
C VAL A 419 14.15 -1.32 2.91
N SER A 420 15.23 -0.59 3.20
CA SER A 420 16.09 -0.78 4.36
C SER A 420 15.26 -1.03 5.62
N GLU A 421 15.72 -1.96 6.47
CA GLU A 421 15.09 -2.32 7.74
C GLU A 421 14.85 -1.06 8.60
N GLY A 422 13.63 -0.52 8.59
CA GLY A 422 13.30 0.70 9.34
C GLY A 422 12.05 1.47 8.93
N SER A 423 11.50 1.29 7.71
CA SER A 423 10.20 1.90 7.36
C SER A 423 9.06 1.17 8.07
N SER A 424 8.10 1.89 8.67
CA SER A 424 6.95 1.29 9.38
C SER A 424 6.29 0.20 8.53
N THR A 425 6.45 -1.05 8.95
CA THR A 425 6.01 -2.22 8.20
C THR A 425 4.55 -2.50 8.53
N ASP A 426 3.63 -2.01 7.72
CA ASP A 426 2.30 -2.62 7.74
C ASP A 426 2.41 -4.00 7.12
N PHE A 427 1.91 -5.03 7.78
CA PHE A 427 1.69 -6.33 7.17
C PHE A 427 0.26 -6.40 6.66
N GLU A 428 0.07 -6.97 5.48
CA GLU A 428 -1.26 -7.27 4.96
C GLU A 428 -1.50 -8.78 4.93
N ILE A 429 -2.70 -9.20 5.37
CA ILE A 429 -3.14 -10.58 5.27
C ILE A 429 -3.56 -10.85 3.83
N ILE A 430 -2.92 -11.83 3.21
CA ILE A 430 -3.20 -12.30 1.84
C ILE A 430 -4.27 -13.39 1.88
N LYS A 431 -4.14 -14.32 2.83
CA LYS A 431 -5.02 -15.46 2.97
C LYS A 431 -5.16 -15.84 4.44
N TRP A 432 -6.37 -16.22 4.83
CA TRP A 432 -6.65 -16.79 6.13
C TRP A 432 -7.64 -17.93 5.97
N GLY A 433 -7.29 -19.10 6.51
CA GLY A 433 -8.24 -20.20 6.63
C GLY A 433 -7.61 -21.45 7.21
N LYS A 434 -8.31 -22.56 7.04
CA LYS A 434 -7.73 -23.89 7.27
C LYS A 434 -6.56 -24.11 6.30
N ASP A 435 -5.48 -24.63 6.84
CA ASP A 435 -4.30 -25.01 6.06
C ASP A 435 -4.59 -26.25 5.20
#